data_AF-A0A3P5XRW9-F1
#
_entry.id   AF-A0A3P5XRW9-F1
#
_cell.length_a   1.000
_cell.length_b   1.000
_cell.length_c   1.000
_cell.angle_alpha   90.00
_cell.angle_beta   90.00
_cell.angle_gamma   90.00
#
_symmetry.space_group_name_H-M   'P 1'
#
loop_
_entity.id
_entity.type
_entity.pdbx_description
1 polymer ?
#
loop_
_entity_poly.entity_id
_entity_poly.type
_entity_poly.pdbx_seq_one_letter_code
_entity_poly.pdbx_strand_id
1 'polypeptide(L)'
;MIKSNLYKKVYKTVYIIDFSELEQEPLFNNKFQEIGEWFTNSGKRWICSSILSTDDFKSYILKNVKITDGAKIKFFKDYFPISTNSEIEF
;
A
#
# COMPACT_ATOMS: atom_id res chain seq x y z
N MET A 1 0.25 -25.14 12.00
CA MET A 1 0.49 -24.51 10.69
C MET A 1 -0.81 -24.30 9.87
N ILE A 2 -1.96 -24.02 10.51
CA ILE A 2 -3.29 -23.92 9.85
C ILE A 2 -3.76 -22.47 9.68
N LYS A 3 -3.34 -21.56 10.57
CA LYS A 3 -3.74 -20.15 10.58
C LYS A 3 -3.40 -19.40 9.27
N SER A 4 -2.23 -19.61 8.68
CA SER A 4 -1.78 -18.83 7.51
C SER A 4 -2.61 -19.05 6.24
N ASN A 5 -3.26 -20.22 6.09
CA ASN A 5 -4.07 -20.54 4.91
C ASN A 5 -5.50 -19.99 5.01
N LEU A 6 -6.05 -19.80 6.23
CA LEU A 6 -7.34 -19.14 6.40
C LEU A 6 -7.23 -17.64 6.11
N TYR A 7 -6.18 -16.97 6.62
CA TYR A 7 -6.02 -15.53 6.38
C TYR A 7 -5.91 -15.16 4.90
N LYS A 8 -5.29 -15.99 4.06
CA LYS A 8 -5.18 -15.73 2.61
C LYS A 8 -6.52 -15.74 1.87
N LYS A 9 -7.56 -16.39 2.39
CA LYS A 9 -8.88 -16.47 1.76
C LYS A 9 -9.82 -15.33 2.15
N VAL A 10 -9.59 -14.71 3.31
CA VAL A 10 -10.45 -13.66 3.88
C VAL A 10 -9.74 -12.32 4.02
N TYR A 11 -8.42 -12.25 3.85
CA TYR A 11 -7.66 -11.02 3.97
C TYR A 11 -6.68 -10.84 2.83
N LYS A 12 -6.60 -9.61 2.34
CA LYS A 12 -5.61 -9.15 1.38
C LYS A 12 -4.42 -8.56 2.12
N THR A 13 -3.22 -8.96 1.74
CA THR A 13 -2.02 -8.28 2.22
C THR A 13 -1.97 -6.88 1.62
N VAL A 14 -1.75 -5.87 2.46
CA VAL A 14 -1.56 -4.49 2.04
C VAL A 14 -0.27 -3.92 2.60
N TYR A 15 0.34 -3.04 1.83
CA TYR A 15 1.46 -2.22 2.23
C TYR A 15 0.96 -0.81 2.50
N ILE A 16 1.41 -0.26 3.62
CA ILE A 16 1.08 1.11 4.04
C ILE A 16 2.34 1.94 3.95
N ILE A 17 2.25 3.07 3.27
CA ILE A 17 3.31 4.05 3.15
C ILE A 17 2.88 5.28 3.93
N ASP A 18 3.70 5.69 4.89
CA ASP A 18 3.43 6.81 5.77
C ASP A 18 4.47 7.91 5.52
N PHE A 19 3.95 9.06 5.07
CA PHE A 19 4.66 10.27 4.75
C PHE A 19 4.42 11.37 5.79
N SER A 20 3.93 11.03 7.00
CA SER A 20 3.57 12.01 8.04
C SER A 20 4.70 13.00 8.36
N GLU A 21 5.95 12.53 8.28
CA GLU A 21 7.15 13.32 8.57
C GLU A 21 7.68 14.12 7.37
N LEU A 22 7.07 14.00 6.18
CA LEU A 22 7.40 14.86 5.05
C LEU A 22 6.70 16.22 5.19
N GLU A 23 7.43 17.27 4.81
CA GLU A 23 6.90 18.64 4.75
C GLU A 23 5.87 18.77 3.62
N GLN A 24 6.12 18.13 2.48
CA GLN A 24 5.25 18.14 1.32
C GLN A 24 4.68 16.75 1.04
N GLU A 25 3.43 16.73 0.60
CA GLU A 25 2.76 15.49 0.23
C GLU A 25 3.29 14.97 -1.12
N PRO A 26 3.58 13.66 -1.21
CA PRO A 26 3.87 13.02 -2.48
C PRO A 26 2.73 13.19 -3.49
N LEU A 27 3.09 13.43 -4.74
CA LEU A 27 2.13 13.37 -5.84
C LEU A 27 2.04 11.96 -6.40
N PHE A 28 0.82 11.42 -6.41
CA PHE A 28 0.54 10.18 -7.09
C PHE A 28 0.58 10.38 -8.61
N ASN A 29 1.15 9.43 -9.33
CA ASN A 29 1.25 9.44 -10.78
C ASN A 29 0.95 8.05 -11.37
N ASN A 30 0.73 8.01 -12.69
CA ASN A 30 0.24 6.82 -13.38
C ASN A 30 1.15 5.58 -13.23
N LYS A 31 2.45 5.73 -12.98
CA LYS A 31 3.36 4.60 -12.80
C LYS A 31 2.97 3.74 -11.60
N PHE A 32 2.44 4.36 -10.54
CA PHE A 32 2.00 3.63 -9.36
C PHE A 32 0.78 2.74 -9.63
N GLN A 33 -0.03 3.01 -10.66
CA GLN A 33 -1.16 2.14 -11.02
C GLN A 33 -0.70 0.75 -11.51
N GLU A 34 0.52 0.65 -12.03
CA GLU A 34 1.07 -0.59 -12.58
C GLU A 34 1.51 -1.60 -11.49
N ILE A 35 1.71 -1.14 -10.25
CA ILE A 35 2.30 -1.97 -9.19
C ILE A 35 1.26 -2.60 -8.25
N GLY A 36 -0.03 -2.31 -8.42
CA GLY A 36 -1.09 -2.92 -7.63
C GLY A 36 -2.35 -2.08 -7.48
N GLU A 37 -3.25 -2.59 -6.64
CA GLU A 37 -4.50 -1.91 -6.29
C GLU A 37 -4.26 -0.93 -5.14
N TRP A 38 -4.74 0.29 -5.27
CA TRP A 38 -4.60 1.34 -4.25
C TRP A 38 -5.93 1.62 -3.57
N PHE A 39 -5.95 1.51 -2.25
CA PHE A 39 -7.10 1.85 -1.41
C PHE A 39 -7.06 3.32 -0.99
N THR A 40 -5.85 3.84 -0.76
CA THR A 40 -5.60 5.28 -0.59
C THR A 40 -4.32 5.63 -1.34
N ASN A 41 -4.35 6.75 -2.07
CA ASN A 41 -3.24 7.18 -2.93
C ASN A 41 -3.04 8.70 -2.92
N SER A 42 -3.59 9.38 -1.92
CA SER A 42 -3.47 10.82 -1.73
C SER A 42 -3.16 11.12 -0.26
N GLY A 43 -2.73 12.34 0.02
CA GLY A 43 -2.34 12.73 1.37
C GLY A 43 -1.06 12.04 1.85
N LYS A 44 -0.88 12.03 3.18
CA LYS A 44 0.31 11.47 3.84
C LYS A 44 0.27 9.98 4.13
N ARG A 45 -0.81 9.26 3.77
CA ARG A 45 -0.93 7.83 4.04
C ARG A 45 -1.51 7.08 2.86
N TRP A 46 -0.66 6.33 2.17
CA TRP A 46 -1.07 5.52 1.03
C TRP A 46 -1.13 4.04 1.40
N ILE A 47 -2.10 3.33 0.83
CA ILE A 47 -2.33 1.91 1.09
C ILE A 47 -2.49 1.18 -0.23
N CYS A 48 -1.63 0.19 -0.45
CA CYS A 48 -1.56 -0.56 -1.70
C CYS A 48 -1.55 -2.07 -1.44
N SER A 49 -2.39 -2.81 -2.13
CA SER A 49 -2.17 -4.23 -2.35
C SER A 49 -1.28 -4.39 -3.59
N SER A 50 0.03 -4.46 -3.38
CA SER A 50 1.00 -4.56 -4.47
C SER A 50 1.20 -6.00 -4.97
N ILE A 51 1.47 -6.14 -6.27
CA ILE A 51 1.94 -7.40 -6.88
C ILE A 51 3.45 -7.63 -6.67
N LEU A 52 4.18 -6.60 -6.22
CA LEU A 52 5.62 -6.66 -6.00
C LEU A 52 5.97 -7.35 -4.67
N SER A 53 7.20 -7.86 -4.60
CA SER A 53 7.78 -8.29 -3.33
C SER A 53 7.90 -7.08 -2.37
N THR A 54 8.02 -7.34 -1.06
CA THR A 54 8.12 -6.26 -0.08
C THR A 54 9.31 -5.33 -0.33
N ASP A 55 10.46 -5.87 -0.73
CA ASP A 55 11.67 -5.07 -0.97
C ASP A 55 11.61 -4.33 -2.31
N ASP A 56 11.05 -4.95 -3.35
CA ASP A 56 10.81 -4.30 -4.65
C ASP A 56 9.80 -3.16 -4.50
N PHE A 57 8.74 -3.37 -3.72
CA PHE A 57 7.75 -2.33 -3.44
C PHE A 57 8.38 -1.12 -2.76
N LYS A 58 9.15 -1.32 -1.69
CA LYS A 58 9.86 -0.21 -1.00
C LYS A 58 10.78 0.53 -1.96
N SER A 59 11.60 -0.20 -2.72
CA SER A 59 12.53 0.37 -3.69
C SER A 59 11.81 1.15 -4.79
N TYR A 60 10.66 0.64 -5.26
CA TYR A 60 9.84 1.31 -6.26
C TYR A 60 9.27 2.63 -5.74
N ILE A 61 8.72 2.66 -4.53
CA ILE A 61 8.20 3.89 -3.91
C ILE A 61 9.32 4.92 -3.75
N LEU A 62 10.45 4.52 -3.17
CA LEU A 62 11.58 5.41 -2.93
C LEU A 62 12.15 6.00 -4.24
N LYS A 63 12.15 5.24 -5.33
CA LYS A 63 12.62 5.70 -6.64
C LYS A 63 11.66 6.70 -7.31
N ASN A 64 10.36 6.54 -7.11
CA ASN A 64 9.34 7.25 -7.88
C ASN A 64 8.68 8.40 -7.14
N VAL A 65 8.77 8.45 -5.81
CA VAL A 65 8.43 9.66 -5.08
C VAL A 65 9.65 10.58 -5.11
N LYS A 66 9.48 11.81 -5.62
CA LYS A 66 10.52 12.84 -5.62
C LYS A 66 10.74 13.32 -4.19
N ILE A 67 11.60 12.66 -3.42
CA ILE A 67 11.85 12.99 -2.02
C ILE A 67 13.32 13.28 -1.83
N THR A 68 13.61 14.44 -1.25
CA THR A 68 14.94 14.84 -0.79
C THR A 68 15.37 14.12 0.50
N ASP A 69 14.40 13.65 1.31
CA ASP A 69 14.59 12.91 2.56
C ASP A 69 13.85 11.55 2.59
N GLY A 70 14.35 10.54 1.87
CA GLY A 70 13.78 9.18 1.90
C GLY A 70 13.75 8.53 3.30
N ALA A 71 14.58 9.01 4.24
CA ALA A 71 14.65 8.51 5.62
C ALA A 71 13.40 8.80 6.47
N LYS A 72 12.54 9.73 6.04
CA LYS A 72 11.32 10.14 6.75
C LYS A 72 10.08 9.33 6.36
N ILE A 73 10.20 8.37 5.44
CA ILE A 73 9.09 7.50 5.02
C ILE A 73 9.07 6.24 5.86
N LYS A 74 7.91 5.89 6.40
CA LYS A 74 7.71 4.62 7.11
C LYS A 74 6.90 3.67 6.26
N PHE A 75 7.28 2.40 6.29
CA PHE A 75 6.61 1.33 5.56
C PHE A 75 6.08 0.30 6.55
N PHE A 76 4.80 -0.03 6.42
CA PHE A 76 4.15 -1.06 7.21
C PHE A 76 3.51 -2.10 6.30
N LYS A 77 3.25 -3.28 6.88
CA LYS A 77 2.50 -4.35 6.25
C LYS A 77 1.32 -4.69 7.14
N ASP A 78 0.15 -4.77 6.56
CA ASP A 78 -1.09 -5.10 7.26
C ASP A 78 -1.96 -6.04 6.40
N TYR A 79 -3.11 -6.43 6.93
CA TYR A 79 -4.06 -7.34 6.29
C TYR A 79 -5.46 -6.71 6.30
N PHE A 80 -5.97 -6.35 5.11
CA PHE A 80 -7.34 -5.89 4.98
C PHE A 80 -8.31 -7.04 4.77
N PRO A 81 -9.45 -7.08 5.47
CA PRO A 81 -10.49 -8.07 5.21
C PRO A 81 -11.02 -7.87 3.79
N ILE A 82 -11.01 -8.93 2.99
CA ILE A 82 -11.74 -9.00 1.73
C ILE A 82 -13.18 -9.24 2.14
N SER A 83 -14.05 -8.22 2.06
CA SER A 83 -15.47 -8.42 2.31
C SER A 83 -16.01 -9.36 1.24
N THR A 84 -16.21 -10.63 1.58
CA THR A 84 -16.74 -11.62 0.63
C THR A 84 -18.25 -11.54 0.47
N ASN A 85 -18.96 -10.75 1.28
CA ASN A 85 -20.42 -10.59 1.22
C ASN A 85 -20.82 -9.23 1.81
N SER A 86 -21.06 -8.21 0.99
CA SER A 86 -21.89 -7.04 1.29
C SER A 86 -22.05 -6.19 0.02
N GLU A 87 -22.44 -6.81 -1.09
CA GLU A 87 -23.06 -6.06 -2.18
C GLU A 87 -24.44 -5.64 -1.66
N ILE A 88 -24.61 -4.34 -1.40
CA ILE A 88 -25.94 -3.75 -1.26
C ILE A 88 -26.27 -3.28 -2.67
N GLU A 89 -27.24 -3.93 -3.32
CA GLU A 89 -27.82 -3.42 -4.57
C GLU A 89 -28.36 -2.00 -4.32
N PHE A 90 -27.98 -1.07 -5.19
CA PHE A 90 -28.50 0.30 -5.23
C PHE A 90 -29.69 0.41 -6.18
#